data_AF-A0A3M0Y9Z0-F1
#
_entry.id   AF-A0A3M0Y9Z0-F1
#
_cell.length_a   1.000
_cell.length_b   1.000
_cell.length_c   1.000
_cell.angle_alpha   90.00
_cell.angle_beta   90.00
_cell.angle_gamma   90.00
#
_symmetry.space_group_name_H-M   'P 1'
#
loop_
_entity.id
_entity.type
_entity.pdbx_description
1 polymer ?
#
loop_
_entity_poly.entity_id
_entity_poly.type
_entity_poly.pdbx_seq_one_letter_code
_entity_poly.pdbx_strand_id
1 'polypeptide(L)'
;SLFGALACFGLMFFMNAPYAFLSIVLMIGLYVLLVRTNPDKRTLAVIFQGVIFQLSRQLQVYLQKAKKERTASWRPSAIAISEDSFRRLAAFDLLRWISQKYGFGTYIHLIKGYLSRSSHQEATKVKERLIRIAEASRSNVYVDTMISPSYTSSIAQAIQLPGVAGTENNLILFEFSRSNPEKLKDIVDNIKLVKAVDFDLAILASTERGFGLKRELHIWITPADYDNATLMILLAYIILGHREWADAEIKIFALFPHATIREEKERLLALIKEGQLPISPHNIRFLAREEDKDIRQIISEHSADADLVILGFRDEAVKRLGTEVFEGFEEIGNILFVNAGQEKRIK
;
A
#
# COMPACT_ATOMS: atom_id res chain seq x y z
N SER A 1 29.98 11.99 24.71
CA SER A 1 30.53 11.92 23.34
C SER A 1 30.88 10.48 23.02
N LEU A 2 30.41 9.94 21.89
CA LEU A 2 30.70 8.56 21.46
C LEU A 2 32.20 8.33 21.27
N PHE A 3 32.89 9.31 20.69
CA PHE A 3 34.33 9.26 20.47
C PHE A 3 35.12 9.14 21.78
N GLY A 4 34.75 9.92 22.80
CA GLY A 4 35.38 9.84 24.12
C GLY A 4 35.18 8.47 24.79
N ALA A 5 33.98 7.90 24.67
CA ALA A 5 33.69 6.58 25.21
C ALA A 5 34.51 5.48 24.51
N LEU A 6 34.62 5.52 23.18
CA LEU A 6 35.44 4.58 22.40
C LEU A 6 36.93 4.71 22.73
N ALA A 7 37.43 5.95 22.86
CA ALA A 7 38.81 6.20 23.25
C ALA A 7 39.13 5.68 24.67
N CYS A 8 38.23 5.90 25.64
CA CYS A 8 38.37 5.36 26.99
C CYS A 8 38.33 3.83 27.01
N PHE A 9 37.44 3.21 26.21
CA PHE A 9 37.39 1.75 26.07
C PHE A 9 38.70 1.20 25.49
N GLY A 10 39.22 1.83 24.44
CA GLY A 10 40.50 1.45 23.83
C GLY A 10 41.66 1.54 24.82
N LEU A 11 41.74 2.64 25.58
CA LEU A 11 42.75 2.83 26.62
C LEU A 11 42.67 1.78 27.74
N MET A 12 41.45 1.39 28.15
CA MET A 12 41.25 0.36 29.18
C MET A 12 41.87 -0.99 28.78
N PHE A 13 41.66 -1.41 27.53
CA PHE A 13 42.24 -2.64 27.00
C PHE A 13 43.75 -2.55 26.79
N PHE A 14 44.25 -1.38 26.38
CA PHE A 14 45.70 -1.15 26.24
C PHE A 14 46.44 -1.18 27.58
N MET A 15 45.81 -0.72 28.67
CA MET A 15 46.41 -0.75 30.00
C MET A 15 46.41 -2.14 30.61
N ASN A 16 45.26 -2.83 30.62
CA ASN A 16 45.16 -4.18 31.16
C ASN A 16 43.89 -4.91 30.65
N ALA A 17 44.06 -5.74 29.63
CA ALA A 17 42.97 -6.47 29.01
C ALA A 17 42.18 -7.41 29.97
N PRO A 18 42.82 -8.17 30.88
CA PRO A 18 42.10 -9.02 31.84
C PRO A 18 41.16 -8.23 32.77
N TYR A 19 41.64 -7.14 33.38
CA TYR A 19 40.80 -6.33 34.27
C TYR A 19 39.72 -5.57 33.50
N ALA A 20 40.02 -5.14 32.28
CA ALA A 20 39.04 -4.49 31.41
C ALA A 20 37.88 -5.43 31.06
N PHE A 21 38.19 -6.66 30.66
CA PHE A 21 37.21 -7.69 30.39
C PHE A 21 36.37 -8.02 31.63
N LEU A 22 37.00 -8.22 32.79
CA LEU A 22 36.30 -8.51 34.04
C LEU A 22 35.33 -7.38 34.43
N SER A 23 35.75 -6.13 34.26
CA SER A 23 34.92 -4.94 34.52
C SER A 23 33.70 -4.87 33.60
N ILE A 24 33.86 -5.21 32.32
CA ILE A 24 32.75 -5.27 31.36
C ILE A 24 31.76 -6.38 31.73
N VAL A 25 32.27 -7.58 32.05
CA VAL A 25 31.43 -8.70 32.48
C VAL A 25 30.68 -8.34 33.76
N LEU A 26 31.32 -7.66 34.71
CA LEU A 26 30.69 -7.20 35.94
C LEU A 26 29.64 -6.13 35.69
N MET A 27 29.90 -5.15 34.81
CA MET A 27 28.90 -4.16 34.40
C MET A 27 27.69 -4.80 33.70
N ILE A 28 27.91 -5.74 32.78
CA ILE A 28 26.83 -6.48 32.12
C ILE A 28 26.07 -7.33 33.15
N GLY A 29 26.76 -7.98 34.07
CA GLY A 29 26.16 -8.77 35.15
C GLY A 29 25.29 -7.92 36.07
N LEU A 30 25.78 -6.76 36.51
CA LEU A 30 25.02 -5.78 37.29
C LEU A 30 23.83 -5.23 36.51
N TYR A 31 24.01 -4.96 35.22
CA TYR A 31 22.92 -4.52 34.34
C TYR A 31 21.81 -5.57 34.24
N VAL A 32 22.16 -6.83 33.96
CA VAL A 32 21.19 -7.94 33.88
C VAL A 32 20.53 -8.18 35.24
N LEU A 33 21.28 -8.09 36.33
CA LEU A 33 20.76 -8.22 37.69
C LEU A 33 19.73 -7.13 37.98
N LEU A 34 20.07 -5.85 37.77
CA LEU A 34 19.19 -4.70 37.97
C LEU A 34 17.91 -4.80 37.13
N VAL A 35 18.01 -5.24 35.88
CA VAL A 35 16.86 -5.43 34.99
C VAL A 35 15.96 -6.59 35.45
N ARG A 36 16.53 -7.62 36.08
CA ARG A 36 15.76 -8.77 36.62
C ARG A 36 15.17 -8.52 38.00
N THR A 37 15.85 -7.77 38.88
CA THR A 37 15.43 -7.53 40.27
C THR A 37 14.54 -6.32 40.45
N ASN A 38 14.54 -5.35 39.53
CA ASN A 38 13.56 -4.25 39.54
C ASN A 38 12.31 -4.62 38.74
N PRO A 39 11.16 -4.89 39.40
CA PRO A 39 9.87 -5.08 38.72
C PRO A 39 9.33 -3.78 38.11
N ASP A 40 9.87 -2.62 38.48
CA ASP A 40 9.63 -1.33 37.83
C ASP A 40 10.39 -1.23 36.50
N LYS A 41 10.01 -2.10 35.56
CA LYS A 41 10.40 -2.03 34.14
C LYS A 41 10.08 -0.68 33.50
N ARG A 42 9.28 0.16 34.18
CA ARG A 42 8.83 1.48 33.72
C ARG A 42 9.97 2.48 33.57
N THR A 43 10.90 2.62 34.50
CA THR A 43 11.84 3.76 34.47
C THR A 43 12.83 3.68 33.31
N LEU A 44 13.48 2.53 33.10
CA LEU A 44 14.46 2.37 32.03
C LEU A 44 13.79 2.24 30.65
N ALA A 45 12.66 1.52 30.55
CA ALA A 45 11.91 1.45 29.31
C ALA A 45 11.40 2.83 28.87
N VAL A 46 10.95 3.67 29.81
CA VAL A 46 10.54 5.06 29.53
C VAL A 46 11.71 5.91 29.03
N ILE A 47 12.91 5.75 29.60
CA ILE A 47 14.11 6.45 29.09
C ILE A 47 14.42 6.02 27.65
N PHE A 48 14.48 4.71 27.38
CA PHE A 48 14.71 4.21 26.02
C PHE A 48 13.64 4.66 25.04
N GLN A 49 12.38 4.62 25.46
CA GLN A 49 11.25 5.13 24.68
C GLN A 49 11.44 6.62 24.36
N GLY A 50 11.90 7.41 25.32
CA GLY A 50 12.26 8.82 25.13
C GLY A 50 13.36 9.02 24.08
N VAL A 51 14.41 8.19 24.10
CA VAL A 51 15.48 8.22 23.09
C VAL A 51 14.94 7.88 21.71
N ILE A 52 14.12 6.83 21.59
CA ILE A 52 13.48 6.44 20.33
C ILE A 52 12.59 7.56 19.80
N PHE A 53 11.80 8.22 20.65
CA PHE A 53 10.98 9.36 20.25
C PHE A 53 11.82 10.54 19.76
N GLN A 54 12.91 10.86 20.44
CA GLN A 54 13.80 11.96 20.01
C GLN A 54 14.45 11.66 18.67
N LEU A 55 14.93 10.42 18.47
CA LEU A 55 15.51 9.98 17.21
C LEU A 55 14.46 9.99 16.09
N SER A 56 13.28 9.44 16.32
CA SER A 56 12.16 9.43 15.37
C SER A 56 11.80 10.85 14.92
N ARG A 57 11.65 11.78 15.87
CA ARG A 57 11.39 13.19 15.57
C ARG A 57 12.51 13.82 14.73
N GLN A 58 13.77 13.58 15.09
CA GLN A 58 14.91 14.10 14.32
C GLN A 58 14.92 13.59 12.88
N LEU A 59 14.66 12.29 12.68
CA LEU A 59 14.56 11.67 11.37
C LEU A 59 13.40 12.25 10.54
N GLN A 60 12.21 12.40 11.14
CA GLN A 60 11.06 12.99 10.47
C GLN A 60 11.32 14.44 10.02
N VAL A 61 11.87 15.27 10.91
CA VAL A 61 12.23 16.67 10.60
C VAL A 61 13.31 16.73 9.51
N TYR A 62 14.30 15.83 9.56
CA TYR A 62 15.35 15.75 8.53
C TYR A 62 14.75 15.39 7.17
N LEU A 63 13.91 14.34 7.10
CA LEU A 63 13.25 13.91 5.86
C LEU A 63 12.37 15.02 5.26
N GLN A 64 11.62 15.74 6.10
CA GLN A 64 10.82 16.88 5.66
C GLN A 64 11.66 17.98 5.01
N LYS A 65 12.86 18.25 5.53
CA LYS A 65 13.79 19.23 4.96
C LYS A 65 14.46 18.73 3.67
N ALA A 66 14.85 17.45 3.63
CA ALA A 66 15.52 16.82 2.49
C ALA A 66 14.63 16.63 1.26
N LYS A 67 13.30 16.63 1.43
CA LYS A 67 12.33 16.47 0.35
C LYS A 67 12.45 17.55 -0.75
N LYS A 68 13.07 18.70 -0.45
CA LYS A 68 13.35 19.76 -1.44
C LYS A 68 14.33 19.36 -2.56
N GLU A 69 15.07 18.25 -2.44
CA GLU A 69 16.22 17.95 -3.30
C GLU A 69 16.11 16.70 -4.21
N ARG A 70 15.01 15.92 -4.22
CA ARG A 70 14.99 14.63 -4.96
C ARG A 70 14.10 14.60 -6.21
N THR A 71 14.72 14.25 -7.34
CA THR A 71 14.13 13.50 -8.46
C THR A 71 13.95 12.05 -8.00
N ALA A 72 12.79 11.70 -7.44
CA ALA A 72 12.55 10.37 -6.87
C ALA A 72 11.79 9.45 -7.84
N SER A 73 12.25 8.21 -7.97
CA SER A 73 11.45 7.12 -8.52
C SER A 73 10.18 6.92 -7.69
N TRP A 74 9.06 6.62 -8.36
CA TRP A 74 7.78 6.42 -7.67
C TRP A 74 7.89 5.26 -6.66
N ARG A 75 7.35 5.48 -5.47
CA ARG A 75 7.26 4.49 -4.39
C ARG A 75 5.89 4.61 -3.72
N PRO A 76 5.19 3.51 -3.43
CA PRO A 76 3.86 3.60 -2.86
C PRO A 76 3.92 4.06 -1.40
N SER A 77 3.25 5.17 -1.10
CA SER A 77 2.85 5.56 0.25
C SER A 77 1.33 5.57 0.26
N ALA A 78 0.76 4.41 0.59
CA ALA A 78 -0.63 4.10 0.44
C ALA A 78 -1.43 4.37 1.72
N ILE A 79 -2.61 4.95 1.58
CA ILE A 79 -3.58 5.12 2.66
C ILE A 79 -4.89 4.40 2.31
N ALA A 80 -5.38 3.57 3.22
CA ALA A 80 -6.68 2.90 3.07
C ALA A 80 -7.64 3.35 4.18
N ILE A 81 -8.89 3.62 3.81
CA ILE A 81 -9.95 4.02 4.73
C ILE A 81 -11.08 3.02 4.62
N SER A 82 -11.43 2.37 5.73
CA SER A 82 -12.48 1.35 5.76
C SER A 82 -13.33 1.44 7.02
N GLU A 83 -14.63 1.26 6.88
CA GLU A 83 -15.58 1.09 8.00
C GLU A 83 -15.78 -0.40 8.35
N ASP A 84 -15.29 -1.32 7.52
CA ASP A 84 -15.59 -2.75 7.60
C ASP A 84 -14.36 -3.59 7.99
N SER A 85 -13.36 -2.99 8.65
CA SER A 85 -12.07 -3.62 8.96
C SER A 85 -12.14 -4.97 9.69
N PHE A 86 -13.25 -5.27 10.34
CA PHE A 86 -13.46 -6.53 11.07
C PHE A 86 -14.45 -7.48 10.38
N ARG A 87 -15.02 -7.07 9.26
CA ARG A 87 -15.88 -7.89 8.39
C ARG A 87 -15.10 -8.36 7.17
N ARG A 88 -14.23 -7.50 6.63
CA ARG A 88 -13.44 -7.76 5.43
C ARG A 88 -11.99 -7.35 5.67
N LEU A 89 -11.08 -8.26 5.34
CA LEU A 89 -9.63 -8.03 5.46
C LEU A 89 -8.98 -7.70 4.11
N ALA A 90 -9.74 -7.71 3.01
CA ALA A 90 -9.18 -7.66 1.67
C ALA A 90 -8.37 -6.38 1.41
N ALA A 91 -8.88 -5.19 1.79
CA ALA A 91 -8.10 -3.96 1.70
C ALA A 91 -6.89 -3.94 2.64
N PHE A 92 -7.02 -4.50 3.84
CA PHE A 92 -5.92 -4.56 4.80
C PHE A 92 -4.79 -5.45 4.29
N ASP A 93 -5.11 -6.62 3.73
CA ASP A 93 -4.15 -7.53 3.13
C ASP A 93 -3.47 -6.91 1.92
N LEU A 94 -4.23 -6.29 1.02
CA LEU A 94 -3.66 -5.61 -0.14
C LEU A 94 -2.70 -4.49 0.28
N LEU A 95 -3.10 -3.66 1.26
CA LEU A 95 -2.23 -2.61 1.79
C LEU A 95 -0.97 -3.17 2.44
N ARG A 96 -1.06 -4.29 3.16
CA ARG A 96 0.07 -5.00 3.75
C ARG A 96 1.05 -5.49 2.68
N TRP A 97 0.55 -6.03 1.58
CA TRP A 97 1.39 -6.47 0.46
C TRP A 97 2.10 -5.29 -0.20
N ILE A 98 1.37 -4.18 -0.44
CA ILE A 98 1.94 -2.93 -0.97
C ILE A 98 3.06 -2.38 -0.07
N SER A 99 2.94 -2.58 1.25
CA SER A 99 3.82 -1.96 2.26
C SER A 99 4.97 -2.84 2.75
N GLN A 100 5.17 -4.02 2.15
CA GLN A 100 6.07 -5.02 2.73
C GLN A 100 7.55 -4.66 2.67
N LYS A 101 8.02 -4.23 1.49
CA LYS A 101 9.45 -4.02 1.20
C LYS A 101 9.78 -2.54 1.04
N TYR A 102 9.24 -1.93 -0.02
CA TYR A 102 9.63 -0.59 -0.47
C TYR A 102 8.54 0.48 -0.25
N GLY A 103 7.33 0.05 0.14
CA GLY A 103 6.18 0.90 0.34
C GLY A 103 5.87 1.17 1.80
N PHE A 104 4.99 2.16 2.01
CA PHE A 104 4.41 2.47 3.31
C PHE A 104 2.89 2.37 3.23
N GLY A 105 2.28 1.91 4.31
CA GLY A 105 0.84 1.72 4.40
C GLY A 105 0.29 2.34 5.66
N THR A 106 -0.75 3.13 5.50
CA THR A 106 -1.56 3.66 6.61
C THR A 106 -2.98 3.12 6.47
N TYR A 107 -3.44 2.34 7.44
CA TYR A 107 -4.78 1.79 7.46
C TYR A 107 -5.61 2.49 8.54
N ILE A 108 -6.69 3.14 8.12
CA ILE A 108 -7.57 3.90 9.00
C ILE A 108 -8.92 3.21 9.04
N HIS A 109 -9.34 2.82 10.25
CA HIS A 109 -10.73 2.45 10.46
C HIS A 109 -11.58 3.70 10.72
N LEU A 110 -12.59 3.89 9.88
CA LEU A 110 -13.51 5.01 9.98
C LEU A 110 -14.69 4.69 10.90
N ILE A 111 -14.85 5.49 11.95
CA ILE A 111 -16.00 5.50 12.84
C ILE A 111 -16.89 6.68 12.44
N LYS A 112 -18.06 6.37 11.88
CA LYS A 112 -19.04 7.37 11.46
C LYS A 112 -19.66 8.06 12.68
N GLY A 113 -19.54 9.38 12.75
CA GLY A 113 -20.16 10.19 13.78
C GLY A 113 -19.32 11.39 14.21
N TYR A 114 -19.80 12.11 15.22
CA TYR A 114 -19.08 13.24 15.80
C TYR A 114 -18.08 12.78 16.87
N LEU A 115 -17.02 13.56 17.04
CA LEU A 115 -16.07 13.36 18.12
C LEU A 115 -16.76 13.63 19.46
N SER A 116 -16.82 12.61 20.29
CA SER A 116 -17.41 12.63 21.62
C SER A 116 -16.61 11.73 22.55
N ARG A 117 -16.87 11.77 23.86
CA ARG A 117 -16.18 10.90 24.81
C ARG A 117 -16.45 9.41 24.52
N SER A 118 -17.67 9.06 24.11
CA SER A 118 -18.04 7.67 23.78
C SER A 118 -17.38 7.20 22.49
N SER A 119 -17.48 7.98 21.41
CA SER A 119 -16.83 7.62 20.13
C SER A 119 -15.30 7.59 20.24
N HIS A 120 -14.70 8.44 21.08
CA HIS A 120 -13.26 8.36 21.37
C HIS A 120 -12.88 7.06 22.09
N GLN A 121 -13.66 6.63 23.09
CA GLN A 121 -13.41 5.36 23.79
C GLN A 121 -13.58 4.15 22.85
N GLU A 122 -14.57 4.20 21.96
CA GLU A 122 -14.75 3.19 20.91
C GLU A 122 -13.54 3.15 19.98
N ALA A 123 -13.08 4.32 19.50
CA ALA A 123 -11.90 4.45 18.66
C ALA A 123 -10.64 3.84 19.31
N THR A 124 -10.42 4.08 20.61
CA THR A 124 -9.31 3.45 21.34
C THR A 124 -9.41 1.92 21.31
N LYS A 125 -10.58 1.35 21.61
CA LYS A 125 -10.80 -0.11 21.61
C LYS A 125 -10.63 -0.72 20.21
N VAL A 126 -11.14 -0.05 19.19
CA VAL A 126 -10.99 -0.45 17.79
C VAL A 126 -9.52 -0.42 17.38
N LYS A 127 -8.79 0.64 17.73
CA LYS A 127 -7.36 0.78 17.44
C LYS A 127 -6.56 -0.36 18.06
N GLU A 128 -6.79 -0.69 19.33
CA GLU A 128 -6.15 -1.84 19.97
C GLU A 128 -6.43 -3.16 19.25
N ARG A 129 -7.66 -3.35 18.74
CA ARG A 129 -8.02 -4.54 17.95
C ARG A 129 -7.29 -4.56 16.61
N LEU A 130 -7.15 -3.43 15.92
CA LEU A 130 -6.38 -3.33 14.69
C LEU A 130 -4.90 -3.63 14.91
N ILE A 131 -4.31 -3.13 16.01
CA ILE A 131 -2.92 -3.43 16.38
C ILE A 131 -2.72 -4.94 16.54
N ARG A 132 -3.62 -5.63 17.24
CA ARG A 132 -3.57 -7.10 17.37
C ARG A 132 -3.63 -7.83 16.02
N ILE A 133 -4.44 -7.36 15.07
CA ILE A 133 -4.52 -7.92 13.71
C ILE A 133 -3.21 -7.67 12.95
N ALA A 134 -2.64 -6.47 13.05
CA ALA A 134 -1.37 -6.12 12.42
C ALA A 134 -0.20 -6.95 12.98
N GLU A 135 -0.15 -7.15 14.30
CA GLU A 135 0.86 -7.99 14.96
C GLU A 135 0.72 -9.46 14.52
N ALA A 136 -0.50 -10.01 14.54
CA ALA A 136 -0.77 -11.40 14.15
C ALA A 136 -0.40 -11.69 12.69
N SER A 137 -0.62 -10.72 11.79
CA SER A 137 -0.27 -10.81 10.36
C SER A 137 1.20 -10.46 10.07
N ARG A 138 1.98 -10.05 11.08
CA ARG A 138 3.35 -9.49 10.96
C ARG A 138 3.41 -8.38 9.91
N SER A 139 2.44 -7.48 9.96
CA SER A 139 2.28 -6.36 9.04
C SER A 139 3.18 -5.19 9.42
N ASN A 140 3.76 -4.53 8.42
CA ASN A 140 4.47 -3.25 8.58
C ASN A 140 3.55 -2.03 8.36
N VAL A 141 2.23 -2.25 8.31
CA VAL A 141 1.22 -1.19 8.10
C VAL A 141 1.00 -0.44 9.41
N TYR A 142 1.03 0.89 9.34
CA TYR A 142 0.60 1.73 10.44
C TYR A 142 -0.93 1.72 10.52
N VAL A 143 -1.48 1.43 11.70
CA VAL A 143 -2.94 1.34 11.91
C VAL A 143 -3.43 2.45 12.82
N ASP A 144 -4.56 3.06 12.46
CA ASP A 144 -5.22 4.06 13.29
C ASP A 144 -6.75 4.06 13.11
N THR A 145 -7.42 4.92 13.86
CA THR A 145 -8.86 5.16 13.78
C THR A 145 -9.14 6.64 13.51
N MET A 146 -10.16 6.91 12.72
CA MET A 146 -10.65 8.27 12.46
C MET A 146 -12.14 8.34 12.79
N ILE A 147 -12.54 9.37 13.53
CA ILE A 147 -13.95 9.67 13.81
C ILE A 147 -14.34 10.83 12.90
N SER A 148 -15.38 10.66 12.09
CA SER A 148 -15.77 11.67 11.12
C SER A 148 -17.26 11.55 10.77
N PRO A 149 -17.98 12.66 10.59
CA PRO A 149 -19.42 12.63 10.34
C PRO A 149 -19.77 12.16 8.92
N SER A 150 -18.83 12.17 7.97
CA SER A 150 -19.07 11.75 6.58
C SER A 150 -17.87 11.05 5.95
N TYR A 151 -18.12 10.24 4.93
CA TYR A 151 -17.05 9.57 4.17
C TYR A 151 -16.17 10.59 3.43
N THR A 152 -16.79 11.56 2.76
CA THR A 152 -16.11 12.68 2.08
C THR A 152 -15.17 13.45 2.99
N SER A 153 -15.64 13.85 4.19
CA SER A 153 -14.78 14.59 5.14
C SER A 153 -13.61 13.74 5.63
N SER A 154 -13.76 12.43 5.69
CA SER A 154 -12.70 11.50 6.08
C SER A 154 -11.62 11.40 5.01
N ILE A 155 -12.03 11.28 3.74
CA ILE A 155 -11.11 11.29 2.60
C ILE A 155 -10.34 12.62 2.56
N ALA A 156 -11.05 13.75 2.67
CA ALA A 156 -10.44 15.08 2.66
C ALA A 156 -9.36 15.24 3.75
N GLN A 157 -9.60 14.72 4.96
CA GLN A 157 -8.62 14.76 6.04
C GLN A 157 -7.44 13.83 5.78
N ALA A 158 -7.70 12.62 5.30
CA ALA A 158 -6.68 11.59 5.07
C ALA A 158 -5.68 11.98 3.98
N ILE A 159 -6.14 12.56 2.86
CA ILE A 159 -5.28 12.93 1.74
C ILE A 159 -4.42 14.17 2.03
N GLN A 160 -4.81 15.01 2.99
CA GLN A 160 -4.09 16.24 3.35
C GLN A 160 -3.02 16.03 4.43
N LEU A 161 -3.03 14.90 5.13
CA LEU A 161 -2.06 14.61 6.17
C LEU A 161 -0.86 13.83 5.62
N PRO A 162 0.38 14.17 6.06
CA PRO A 162 1.56 13.43 5.65
C PRO A 162 1.52 11.99 6.17
N GLY A 163 2.14 11.07 5.42
CA GLY A 163 2.28 9.69 5.84
C GLY A 163 3.25 9.54 7.02
N VAL A 164 3.09 8.46 7.79
CA VAL A 164 3.89 8.18 9.00
C VAL A 164 5.39 8.04 8.72
N ALA A 165 5.75 7.70 7.48
CA ALA A 165 7.13 7.57 7.02
C ALA A 165 7.87 8.91 6.81
N GLY A 166 7.21 10.06 7.05
CA GLY A 166 7.77 11.37 6.75
C GLY A 166 7.75 11.73 5.26
N THR A 167 7.10 10.90 4.43
CA THR A 167 6.77 11.17 3.02
C THR A 167 5.28 11.48 2.90
N GLU A 168 4.90 12.22 1.87
CA GLU A 168 3.47 12.38 1.55
C GLU A 168 2.90 11.06 1.06
N ASN A 169 1.63 10.83 1.38
CA ASN A 169 0.88 9.76 0.75
C ASN A 169 0.66 10.11 -0.72
N ASN A 170 0.71 9.10 -1.59
CA ASN A 170 0.54 9.27 -3.03
C ASN A 170 -0.43 8.26 -3.65
N LEU A 171 -0.92 7.30 -2.87
CA LEU A 171 -1.88 6.29 -3.31
C LEU A 171 -3.00 6.21 -2.27
N ILE A 172 -4.25 6.28 -2.71
CA ILE A 172 -5.40 5.96 -1.85
C ILE A 172 -6.02 4.64 -2.30
N LEU A 173 -6.32 3.78 -1.33
CA LEU A 173 -6.97 2.49 -1.54
C LEU A 173 -8.37 2.52 -0.94
N PHE A 174 -9.38 2.34 -1.79
CA PHE A 174 -10.75 2.10 -1.39
C PHE A 174 -11.14 0.65 -1.59
N GLU A 175 -12.20 0.22 -0.90
CA GLU A 175 -12.78 -1.11 -1.05
C GLU A 175 -14.30 -1.03 -1.05
N PHE A 176 -14.93 -1.70 -2.02
CA PHE A 176 -16.36 -2.00 -2.00
C PHE A 176 -16.59 -3.49 -2.21
N SER A 177 -17.69 -4.01 -1.67
CA SER A 177 -18.06 -5.40 -1.90
C SER A 177 -18.82 -5.50 -3.21
N ARG A 178 -18.48 -6.46 -4.06
CA ARG A 178 -19.26 -6.73 -5.27
C ARG A 178 -20.63 -7.34 -4.95
N SER A 179 -20.76 -8.03 -3.81
CA SER A 179 -22.06 -8.56 -3.34
C SER A 179 -22.95 -7.48 -2.73
N ASN A 180 -22.36 -6.39 -2.22
CA ASN A 180 -23.08 -5.24 -1.71
C ASN A 180 -22.39 -3.92 -2.12
N PRO A 181 -22.70 -3.39 -3.32
CA PRO A 181 -22.01 -2.22 -3.88
C PRO A 181 -22.51 -0.87 -3.35
N GLU A 182 -23.24 -0.82 -2.22
CA GLU A 182 -23.74 0.43 -1.62
C GLU A 182 -22.66 1.52 -1.48
N LYS A 183 -21.43 1.13 -1.11
CA LYS A 183 -20.30 2.05 -0.90
C LYS A 183 -19.63 2.52 -2.20
N LEU A 184 -19.92 1.88 -3.33
CA LEU A 184 -19.29 2.25 -4.60
C LEU A 184 -19.67 3.68 -5.02
N LYS A 185 -20.92 4.07 -4.79
CA LYS A 185 -21.39 5.43 -5.08
C LYS A 185 -20.62 6.47 -4.27
N ASP A 186 -20.46 6.25 -2.97
CA ASP A 186 -19.68 7.13 -2.10
C ASP A 186 -18.23 7.25 -2.58
N ILE A 187 -17.62 6.16 -3.05
CA ILE A 187 -16.26 6.19 -3.62
C ILE A 187 -16.24 7.05 -4.89
N VAL A 188 -17.13 6.77 -5.85
CA VAL A 188 -17.20 7.46 -7.15
C VAL A 188 -17.41 8.97 -6.98
N ASP A 189 -18.32 9.37 -6.10
CA ASP A 189 -18.61 10.78 -5.83
C ASP A 189 -17.39 11.53 -5.28
N ASN A 190 -16.45 10.82 -4.64
CA ASN A 190 -15.24 11.38 -4.04
C ASN A 190 -13.97 11.22 -4.90
N ILE A 191 -14.03 10.61 -6.08
CA ILE A 191 -12.85 10.47 -6.98
C ILE A 191 -12.28 11.84 -7.36
N LYS A 192 -13.15 12.83 -7.61
CA LYS A 192 -12.72 14.21 -7.95
C LYS A 192 -11.88 14.86 -6.85
N LEU A 193 -12.20 14.58 -5.59
CA LEU A 193 -11.47 15.11 -4.43
C LEU A 193 -10.05 14.54 -4.36
N VAL A 194 -9.90 13.23 -4.59
CA VAL A 194 -8.61 12.53 -4.60
C VAL A 194 -7.73 13.06 -5.73
N LYS A 195 -8.30 13.23 -6.93
CA LYS A 195 -7.56 13.71 -8.10
C LYS A 195 -7.10 15.16 -7.97
N ALA A 196 -7.80 15.99 -7.20
CA ALA A 196 -7.41 17.38 -6.97
C ALA A 196 -6.05 17.54 -6.27
N VAL A 197 -5.52 16.47 -5.67
CA VAL A 197 -4.22 16.43 -4.99
C VAL A 197 -3.23 15.44 -5.62
N ASP A 198 -3.45 15.05 -6.88
CA ASP A 198 -2.55 14.19 -7.67
C ASP A 198 -2.30 12.78 -7.08
N PHE A 199 -3.22 12.27 -6.24
CA PHE A 199 -3.12 10.91 -5.73
C PHE A 199 -3.39 9.89 -6.83
N ASP A 200 -2.62 8.81 -6.81
CA ASP A 200 -2.97 7.56 -7.44
C ASP A 200 -4.17 6.95 -6.72
N LEU A 201 -5.07 6.33 -7.47
CA LEU A 201 -6.31 5.77 -6.97
C LEU A 201 -6.37 4.28 -7.26
N ALA A 202 -6.57 3.50 -6.21
CA ALA A 202 -6.84 2.08 -6.28
C ALA A 202 -8.22 1.79 -5.65
N ILE A 203 -9.09 1.10 -6.37
CA ILE A 203 -10.40 0.68 -5.89
C ILE A 203 -10.45 -0.85 -5.96
N LEU A 204 -10.47 -1.49 -4.80
CA LEU A 204 -10.61 -2.93 -4.67
C LEU A 204 -12.09 -3.32 -4.67
N ALA A 205 -12.51 -4.02 -5.71
CA ALA A 205 -13.79 -4.69 -5.75
C ALA A 205 -13.62 -6.09 -5.17
N SER A 206 -13.99 -6.26 -3.89
CA SER A 206 -13.80 -7.51 -3.17
C SER A 206 -15.00 -8.46 -3.33
N THR A 207 -14.70 -9.76 -3.32
CA THR A 207 -15.67 -10.86 -3.39
C THR A 207 -15.45 -11.80 -2.21
N GLU A 208 -16.44 -12.66 -1.93
CA GLU A 208 -16.34 -13.68 -0.89
C GLU A 208 -15.27 -14.76 -1.21
N ARG A 209 -14.87 -14.88 -2.49
CA ARG A 209 -13.75 -15.74 -2.90
C ARG A 209 -12.41 -15.24 -2.36
N GLY A 210 -12.31 -13.95 -2.02
CA GLY A 210 -11.05 -13.34 -1.61
C GLY A 210 -9.98 -13.43 -2.69
N PHE A 211 -8.72 -13.60 -2.26
CA PHE A 211 -7.55 -13.71 -3.16
C PHE A 211 -7.13 -15.15 -3.43
N GLY A 212 -8.04 -16.12 -3.26
CA GLY A 212 -7.81 -17.53 -3.53
C GLY A 212 -6.47 -18.09 -3.02
N LEU A 213 -5.75 -18.76 -3.91
CA LEU A 213 -4.46 -19.41 -3.63
C LEU A 213 -3.26 -18.48 -3.83
N LYS A 214 -3.48 -17.24 -4.30
CA LYS A 214 -2.45 -16.22 -4.54
C LYS A 214 -1.36 -16.75 -5.48
N ARG A 215 -1.77 -17.30 -6.62
CA ARG A 215 -0.95 -17.90 -7.67
C ARG A 215 -1.01 -17.11 -8.97
N GLU A 216 -2.15 -16.50 -9.30
CA GLU A 216 -2.30 -15.81 -10.58
C GLU A 216 -2.74 -14.36 -10.41
N LEU A 217 -1.90 -13.44 -10.87
CA LEU A 217 -2.21 -12.02 -10.96
C LEU A 217 -2.30 -11.62 -12.44
N HIS A 218 -3.49 -11.22 -12.86
CA HIS A 218 -3.74 -10.83 -14.25
C HIS A 218 -3.74 -9.31 -14.39
N ILE A 219 -3.07 -8.79 -15.40
CA ILE A 219 -3.09 -7.36 -15.76
C ILE A 219 -3.68 -7.24 -17.17
N TRP A 220 -4.66 -6.37 -17.35
CA TRP A 220 -5.21 -6.07 -18.67
C TRP A 220 -4.79 -4.69 -19.14
N ILE A 221 -4.25 -4.62 -20.36
CA ILE A 221 -3.87 -3.38 -21.01
C ILE A 221 -4.70 -3.23 -22.27
N THR A 222 -5.54 -2.20 -22.30
CA THR A 222 -6.22 -1.74 -23.51
C THR A 222 -5.59 -0.41 -23.98
N PRO A 223 -5.91 0.10 -25.18
CA PRO A 223 -5.41 1.39 -25.63
C PRO A 223 -5.81 2.56 -24.71
N ALA A 224 -6.88 2.38 -23.92
CA ALA A 224 -7.33 3.38 -22.94
C ALA A 224 -6.51 3.37 -21.63
N ASP A 225 -5.66 2.35 -21.41
CA ASP A 225 -4.96 2.14 -20.15
C ASP A 225 -3.50 2.57 -20.17
N TYR A 226 -2.97 3.10 -21.28
CA TYR A 226 -1.53 3.43 -21.36
C TYR A 226 -1.05 4.38 -20.27
N ASP A 227 -1.87 5.37 -19.88
CA ASP A 227 -1.56 6.30 -18.79
C ASP A 227 -1.50 5.59 -17.42
N ASN A 228 -2.24 4.49 -17.26
CA ASN A 228 -2.33 3.70 -16.03
C ASN A 228 -1.38 2.50 -16.00
N ALA A 229 -0.93 2.02 -17.18
CA ALA A 229 -0.26 0.74 -17.35
C ALA A 229 1.00 0.64 -16.49
N THR A 230 1.80 1.70 -16.42
CA THR A 230 3.02 1.72 -15.58
C THR A 230 2.67 1.52 -14.10
N LEU A 231 1.66 2.20 -13.57
CA LEU A 231 1.24 2.05 -12.18
C LEU A 231 0.66 0.66 -11.91
N MET A 232 -0.18 0.14 -12.81
CA MET A 232 -0.76 -1.21 -12.71
C MET A 232 0.33 -2.28 -12.61
N ILE A 233 1.33 -2.19 -13.48
CA ILE A 233 2.47 -3.10 -13.51
C ILE A 233 3.32 -2.96 -12.23
N LEU A 234 3.63 -1.73 -11.81
CA LEU A 234 4.40 -1.49 -10.58
C LEU A 234 3.69 -2.09 -9.36
N LEU A 235 2.38 -1.87 -9.22
CA LEU A 235 1.58 -2.45 -8.15
C LEU A 235 1.60 -3.98 -8.19
N ALA A 236 1.47 -4.59 -9.37
CA ALA A 236 1.56 -6.04 -9.51
C ALA A 236 2.90 -6.59 -9.01
N TYR A 237 4.02 -6.00 -9.42
CA TYR A 237 5.35 -6.43 -8.97
C TYR A 237 5.57 -6.20 -7.47
N ILE A 238 5.03 -5.11 -6.91
CA ILE A 238 5.10 -4.85 -5.47
C ILE A 238 4.33 -5.93 -4.70
N ILE A 239 3.11 -6.26 -5.13
CA ILE A 239 2.29 -7.32 -4.53
C ILE A 239 3.00 -8.67 -4.62
N LEU A 240 3.54 -9.00 -5.80
CA LEU A 240 4.33 -10.21 -6.04
C LEU A 240 5.57 -10.29 -5.13
N GLY A 241 6.13 -9.14 -4.76
CA GLY A 241 7.26 -9.05 -3.84
C GLY A 241 6.95 -9.48 -2.40
N HIS A 242 5.68 -9.68 -2.05
CA HIS A 242 5.25 -10.14 -0.73
C HIS A 242 5.28 -11.68 -0.62
N ARG A 243 5.67 -12.20 0.54
CA ARG A 243 5.87 -13.64 0.80
C ARG A 243 4.67 -14.54 0.52
N GLU A 244 3.45 -14.02 0.62
CA GLU A 244 2.22 -14.79 0.32
C GLU A 244 1.96 -14.96 -1.17
N TRP A 245 2.64 -14.17 -2.01
CA TRP A 245 2.60 -14.24 -3.46
C TRP A 245 3.92 -14.82 -4.02
N ALA A 246 4.71 -15.51 -3.19
CA ALA A 246 6.04 -15.97 -3.56
C ALA A 246 6.04 -16.95 -4.74
N ASP A 247 4.98 -17.74 -4.88
CA ASP A 247 4.82 -18.70 -5.97
C ASP A 247 3.81 -18.22 -7.03
N ALA A 248 3.53 -16.92 -7.07
CA ALA A 248 2.59 -16.37 -8.03
C ALA A 248 3.28 -15.95 -9.33
N GLU A 249 2.48 -15.86 -10.39
CA GLU A 249 2.90 -15.39 -11.69
C GLU A 249 2.04 -14.20 -12.14
N ILE A 250 2.67 -13.25 -12.82
CA ILE A 250 1.97 -12.14 -13.47
C ILE A 250 1.72 -12.52 -14.93
N LYS A 251 0.45 -12.54 -15.33
CA LYS A 251 0.04 -12.70 -16.73
C LYS A 251 -0.51 -11.39 -17.25
N ILE A 252 0.05 -10.90 -18.37
CA ILE A 252 -0.37 -9.63 -18.96
C ILE A 252 -1.14 -9.92 -20.24
N PHE A 253 -2.35 -9.38 -20.34
CA PHE A 253 -3.21 -9.50 -21.52
C PHE A 253 -3.32 -8.11 -22.18
N ALA A 254 -2.92 -8.03 -23.44
CA ALA A 254 -3.07 -6.82 -24.26
C ALA A 254 -4.24 -7.03 -25.22
N LEU A 255 -5.35 -6.33 -24.99
CA LEU A 255 -6.59 -6.49 -25.76
C LEU A 255 -6.75 -5.31 -26.74
N PHE A 256 -6.66 -5.59 -28.03
CA PHE A 256 -6.72 -4.56 -29.08
C PHE A 256 -7.79 -4.88 -30.13
N PRO A 257 -8.44 -3.86 -30.72
CA PRO A 257 -9.35 -4.06 -31.85
C PRO A 257 -8.66 -4.81 -33.00
N HIS A 258 -9.36 -5.75 -33.62
CA HIS A 258 -8.79 -6.55 -34.73
C HIS A 258 -8.25 -5.66 -35.86
N ALA A 259 -8.90 -4.53 -36.14
CA ALA A 259 -8.49 -3.57 -37.17
C ALA A 259 -7.12 -2.91 -36.88
N THR A 260 -6.79 -2.65 -35.62
CA THR A 260 -5.60 -1.86 -35.23
C THR A 260 -4.56 -2.67 -34.44
N ILE A 261 -4.75 -3.97 -34.29
CA ILE A 261 -3.90 -4.82 -33.44
C ILE A 261 -2.42 -4.76 -33.79
N ARG A 262 -2.06 -4.60 -35.07
CA ARG A 262 -0.65 -4.48 -35.50
C ARG A 262 -0.01 -3.21 -34.97
N GLU A 263 -0.67 -2.07 -35.19
CA GLU A 263 -0.19 -0.75 -34.76
C GLU A 263 -0.12 -0.64 -33.24
N GLU A 264 -1.16 -1.09 -32.52
CA GLU A 264 -1.18 -1.06 -31.05
C GLU A 264 -0.14 -2.00 -30.44
N LYS A 265 0.10 -3.16 -31.05
CA LYS A 265 1.19 -4.07 -30.64
C LYS A 265 2.55 -3.41 -30.81
N GLU A 266 2.82 -2.78 -31.94
CA GLU A 266 4.08 -2.07 -32.17
C GLU A 266 4.28 -0.93 -31.17
N ARG A 267 3.22 -0.16 -30.91
CA ARG A 267 3.22 0.92 -29.92
C ARG A 267 3.54 0.40 -28.50
N LEU A 268 2.86 -0.66 -28.05
CA LEU A 268 3.14 -1.25 -26.73
C LEU A 268 4.58 -1.76 -26.63
N LEU A 269 5.10 -2.42 -27.68
CA LEU A 269 6.47 -2.90 -27.72
C LEU A 269 7.50 -1.76 -27.71
N ALA A 270 7.18 -0.62 -28.34
CA ALA A 270 8.02 0.57 -28.28
C ALA A 270 8.10 1.13 -26.85
N LEU A 271 6.97 1.25 -26.15
CA LEU A 271 6.94 1.70 -24.75
C LEU A 271 7.79 0.82 -23.82
N ILE A 272 7.77 -0.50 -24.05
CA ILE A 272 8.61 -1.46 -23.32
C ILE A 272 10.09 -1.25 -23.65
N LYS A 273 10.44 -1.12 -24.93
CA LYS A 273 11.82 -0.93 -25.39
C LYS A 273 12.42 0.39 -24.90
N GLU A 274 11.61 1.43 -24.77
CA GLU A 274 11.98 2.73 -24.23
C GLU A 274 12.09 2.75 -22.69
N GLY A 275 11.79 1.63 -22.02
CA GLY A 275 11.85 1.51 -20.56
C GLY A 275 10.70 2.18 -19.82
N GLN A 276 9.66 2.63 -20.53
CA GLN A 276 8.49 3.27 -19.92
C GLN A 276 7.60 2.25 -19.20
N LEU A 277 7.57 1.00 -19.69
CA LEU A 277 6.85 -0.11 -19.08
C LEU A 277 7.83 -1.19 -18.59
N PRO A 278 7.86 -1.49 -17.27
CA PRO A 278 8.88 -2.36 -16.69
C PRO A 278 8.50 -3.85 -16.82
N ILE A 279 8.32 -4.34 -18.05
CA ILE A 279 7.90 -5.73 -18.34
C ILE A 279 8.67 -6.33 -19.51
N SER A 280 8.76 -7.66 -19.54
CA SER A 280 9.26 -8.39 -20.71
C SER A 280 8.15 -8.58 -21.74
N PRO A 281 8.40 -8.38 -23.06
CA PRO A 281 7.45 -8.70 -24.12
C PRO A 281 6.95 -10.15 -24.10
N HIS A 282 7.74 -11.08 -23.57
CA HIS A 282 7.43 -12.51 -23.53
C HIS A 282 6.29 -12.84 -22.54
N ASN A 283 6.02 -11.95 -21.58
CA ASN A 283 4.98 -12.12 -20.58
C ASN A 283 3.62 -11.56 -21.04
N ILE A 284 3.53 -11.07 -22.28
CA ILE A 284 2.35 -10.41 -22.83
C ILE A 284 1.65 -11.33 -23.83
N ARG A 285 0.39 -11.63 -23.53
CA ARG A 285 -0.54 -12.30 -24.45
C ARG A 285 -1.37 -11.25 -25.18
N PHE A 286 -1.16 -11.13 -26.49
CA PHE A 286 -1.97 -10.26 -27.34
C PHE A 286 -3.27 -10.98 -27.73
N LEU A 287 -4.39 -10.30 -27.53
CA LEU A 287 -5.72 -10.76 -27.89
C LEU A 287 -6.36 -9.77 -28.87
N ALA A 288 -6.96 -10.31 -29.93
CA ALA A 288 -7.76 -9.52 -30.86
C ALA A 288 -9.20 -9.47 -30.37
N ARG A 289 -9.76 -8.26 -30.35
CA ARG A 289 -11.17 -8.02 -30.07
C ARG A 289 -11.94 -7.88 -31.39
N GLU A 290 -12.95 -8.72 -31.56
CA GLU A 290 -13.99 -8.55 -32.58
C GLU A 290 -14.98 -7.45 -32.12
N GLU A 291 -15.54 -6.69 -33.06
CA GLU A 291 -16.33 -5.48 -32.75
C GLU A 291 -17.61 -5.77 -31.94
N ASP A 292 -18.16 -6.97 -32.09
CA ASP A 292 -19.37 -7.46 -31.44
C ASP A 292 -19.16 -7.99 -30.02
N LYS A 293 -17.91 -8.27 -29.63
CA LYS A 293 -17.59 -8.81 -28.30
C LYS A 293 -17.37 -7.70 -27.28
N ASP A 294 -18.00 -7.85 -26.13
CA ASP A 294 -17.78 -6.96 -24.99
C ASP A 294 -16.41 -7.22 -24.34
N ILE A 295 -15.73 -6.14 -23.95
CA ILE A 295 -14.41 -6.22 -23.29
C ILE A 295 -14.54 -6.99 -21.97
N ARG A 296 -15.59 -6.73 -21.19
CA ARG A 296 -15.73 -7.31 -19.85
C ARG A 296 -15.97 -8.80 -19.92
N GLN A 297 -16.70 -9.27 -20.93
CA GLN A 297 -16.88 -10.68 -21.21
C GLN A 297 -15.54 -11.36 -21.53
N ILE A 298 -14.74 -10.80 -22.44
CA ILE A 298 -13.42 -11.36 -22.79
C ILE A 298 -12.50 -11.45 -21.56
N ILE A 299 -12.51 -10.39 -20.72
CA ILE A 299 -11.75 -10.35 -19.46
C ILE A 299 -12.22 -11.47 -18.53
N SER A 300 -13.54 -11.65 -18.37
CA SER A 300 -14.13 -12.65 -17.49
C SER A 300 -13.77 -14.07 -17.92
N GLU A 301 -13.88 -14.37 -19.21
CA GLU A 301 -13.52 -15.68 -19.79
C GLU A 301 -12.04 -16.05 -19.56
N HIS A 302 -11.14 -15.07 -19.63
CA HIS A 302 -9.69 -15.31 -19.53
C HIS A 302 -9.12 -15.14 -18.11
N SER A 303 -9.89 -14.56 -17.18
CA SER A 303 -9.47 -14.28 -15.81
C SER A 303 -10.37 -14.90 -14.74
N ALA A 304 -11.27 -15.82 -15.09
CA ALA A 304 -12.14 -16.50 -14.13
C ALA A 304 -11.36 -17.15 -12.98
N ASP A 305 -10.18 -17.73 -13.26
CA ASP A 305 -9.36 -18.40 -12.25
C ASP A 305 -8.33 -17.49 -11.56
N ALA A 306 -8.23 -16.23 -11.97
CA ALA A 306 -7.26 -15.29 -11.38
C ALA A 306 -7.56 -14.99 -9.90
N ASP A 307 -6.50 -14.90 -9.10
CA ASP A 307 -6.60 -14.54 -7.68
C ASP A 307 -6.71 -13.02 -7.47
N LEU A 308 -6.16 -12.24 -8.40
CA LEU A 308 -6.32 -10.80 -8.49
C LEU A 308 -6.24 -10.34 -9.94
N VAL A 309 -7.21 -9.54 -10.38
CA VAL A 309 -7.17 -8.88 -11.69
C VAL A 309 -6.94 -7.38 -11.51
N ILE A 310 -5.96 -6.81 -12.20
CA ILE A 310 -5.70 -5.37 -12.21
C ILE A 310 -6.19 -4.78 -13.53
N LEU A 311 -7.10 -3.81 -13.44
CA LEU A 311 -7.69 -3.11 -14.57
C LEU A 311 -7.44 -1.61 -14.44
N GLY A 312 -7.21 -0.93 -15.56
CA GLY A 312 -7.18 0.52 -15.59
C GLY A 312 -8.58 1.11 -15.71
N PHE A 313 -8.75 2.36 -15.27
CA PHE A 313 -9.95 3.12 -15.59
C PHE A 313 -9.63 4.61 -15.79
N ARG A 314 -10.50 5.28 -16.55
CA ARG A 314 -10.34 6.69 -16.90
C ARG A 314 -11.36 7.59 -16.21
N ASP A 315 -10.93 8.81 -15.92
CA ASP A 315 -11.79 9.82 -15.29
C ASP A 315 -12.98 10.17 -16.18
N GLU A 316 -12.80 10.20 -17.51
CA GLU A 316 -13.89 10.46 -18.45
C GLU A 316 -14.95 9.36 -18.41
N ALA A 317 -14.52 8.09 -18.28
CA ALA A 317 -15.44 6.96 -18.19
C ALA A 317 -16.27 7.04 -16.92
N VAL A 318 -15.64 7.35 -15.77
CA VAL A 318 -16.33 7.55 -14.49
C VAL A 318 -17.30 8.73 -14.55
N LYS A 319 -16.93 9.84 -15.18
CA LYS A 319 -17.83 11.00 -15.33
C LYS A 319 -19.08 10.68 -16.15
N ARG A 320 -18.97 9.81 -17.14
CA ARG A 320 -20.07 9.44 -18.06
C ARG A 320 -20.93 8.31 -17.52
N LEU A 321 -20.31 7.27 -16.98
CA LEU A 321 -20.94 5.99 -16.63
C LEU A 321 -21.10 5.79 -15.12
N GLY A 322 -20.49 6.63 -14.28
CA GLY A 322 -20.60 6.53 -12.83
C GLY A 322 -20.07 5.21 -12.28
N THR A 323 -20.93 4.48 -11.55
CA THR A 323 -20.60 3.18 -10.94
C THR A 323 -20.49 2.06 -11.96
N GLU A 324 -21.15 2.16 -13.11
CA GLU A 324 -21.19 1.12 -14.14
C GLU A 324 -19.80 0.77 -14.68
N VAL A 325 -18.80 1.66 -14.54
CA VAL A 325 -17.40 1.40 -14.90
C VAL A 325 -16.83 0.18 -14.16
N PHE A 326 -17.26 -0.04 -12.91
CA PHE A 326 -16.73 -1.05 -12.00
C PHE A 326 -17.58 -2.33 -11.95
N GLU A 327 -18.58 -2.43 -12.82
CA GLU A 327 -19.57 -3.51 -12.89
C GLU A 327 -19.40 -4.35 -14.18
N GLY A 328 -20.11 -5.48 -14.28
CA GLY A 328 -20.12 -6.33 -15.49
C GLY A 328 -18.94 -7.31 -15.64
N PHE A 329 -18.18 -7.57 -14.58
CA PHE A 329 -17.06 -8.53 -14.56
C PHE A 329 -17.45 -9.84 -13.88
N GLU A 330 -18.44 -10.55 -14.42
CA GLU A 330 -18.98 -11.77 -13.83
C GLU A 330 -17.91 -12.86 -13.67
N GLU A 331 -18.08 -13.74 -12.66
CA GLU A 331 -17.19 -14.89 -12.39
C GLU A 331 -15.73 -14.59 -12.00
N ILE A 332 -15.25 -13.36 -12.16
CA ILE A 332 -13.93 -12.93 -11.68
C ILE A 332 -13.95 -12.78 -10.16
N GLY A 333 -12.85 -13.16 -9.50
CA GLY A 333 -12.61 -12.90 -8.08
C GLY A 333 -12.38 -11.40 -7.78
N ASN A 334 -11.36 -11.10 -6.98
CA ASN A 334 -11.05 -9.73 -6.61
C ASN A 334 -10.47 -8.94 -7.79
N ILE A 335 -10.96 -7.71 -7.98
CA ILE A 335 -10.49 -6.79 -9.03
C ILE A 335 -9.94 -5.52 -8.38
N LEU A 336 -8.74 -5.12 -8.78
CA LEU A 336 -8.13 -3.86 -8.41
C LEU A 336 -8.20 -2.89 -9.60
N PHE A 337 -9.09 -1.93 -9.52
CA PHE A 337 -9.19 -0.85 -10.50
C PHE A 337 -8.18 0.24 -10.16
N VAL A 338 -7.39 0.65 -11.14
CA VAL A 338 -6.25 1.57 -10.96
C VAL A 338 -6.41 2.78 -11.87
N ASN A 339 -6.18 3.96 -11.30
CA ASN A 339 -6.09 5.21 -12.02
C ASN A 339 -4.88 6.00 -11.50
N ALA A 340 -3.94 6.32 -12.39
CA ALA A 340 -2.76 7.09 -12.05
C ALA A 340 -3.13 8.57 -11.88
N GLY A 341 -2.67 9.20 -10.80
CA GLY A 341 -2.79 10.64 -10.58
C GLY A 341 -2.07 11.43 -11.68
N GLN A 342 -0.90 10.95 -12.08
CA GLN A 342 -0.03 11.49 -13.13
C GLN A 342 0.70 10.34 -13.84
N GLU A 343 1.10 10.57 -15.10
CA GLU A 343 1.92 9.63 -15.89
C GLU A 343 3.19 9.26 -15.12
N LYS A 344 3.42 7.96 -14.91
CA LYS A 344 4.61 7.48 -14.20
C LYS A 344 5.75 7.26 -15.18
N ARG A 345 6.79 8.08 -15.08
CA ARG A 345 8.04 7.88 -15.81
C ARG A 345 9.03 7.12 -14.96
N ILE A 346 9.41 5.93 -15.41
CA ILE A 346 10.52 5.18 -14.84
C ILE A 346 11.80 5.77 -15.46
N LYS A 347 12.75 6.17 -14.61
CA LYS A 347 14.09 6.63 -15.05
C LYS A 347 15.12 5.58 -14.70
#